data_AF-A0A937P641-F1
#
_entry.id   AF-A0A937P641-F1
#
_cell.length_a   1.000
_cell.length_b   1.000
_cell.length_c   1.000
_cell.angle_alpha   90.00
_cell.angle_beta   90.00
_cell.angle_gamma   90.00
#
_symmetry.space_group_name_H-M   'P 1'
#
loop_
_entity.id
_entity.type
_entity.pdbx_description
1 polymer ?
#
loop_
_entity_poly.entity_id
_entity_poly.type
_entity_poly.pdbx_seq_one_letter_code
_entity_poly.pdbx_strand_id
1 'polypeptide(L)'
;MCHETETIEIVSVNPEDVITGDTLRKPLVRKQAVIPENLVIYFAFGKSEFNPDAETDKYFDESTAYLDQNSQARLIITGYTDAIGSNEDNQALGYRRAQSVQHYFESKGMPANKIINRI
;
A
#
# COMPACT_ATOMS: atom_id res chain seq x y z
N MET A 1 30.15 -54.10 8.61
CA MET A 1 29.21 -53.26 7.84
C MET A 1 29.83 -51.88 7.72
N CYS A 2 30.00 -51.41 6.49
CA CYS A 2 30.80 -50.25 6.14
C CYS A 2 30.12 -48.95 6.57
N HIS A 3 30.95 -47.98 6.96
CA HIS A 3 30.58 -46.59 7.12
C HIS A 3 30.57 -45.93 5.74
N GLU A 4 29.58 -45.11 5.45
CA GLU A 4 29.66 -44.12 4.37
C GLU A 4 29.34 -42.76 4.97
N THR A 5 30.40 -41.97 5.16
CA THR A 5 30.37 -40.54 5.45
C THR A 5 30.32 -39.78 4.14
N GLU A 6 29.32 -38.93 3.95
CA GLU A 6 29.25 -38.00 2.83
C GLU A 6 30.39 -36.97 2.89
N THR A 7 31.03 -36.77 1.74
CA THR A 7 32.20 -35.91 1.58
C THR A 7 31.71 -34.50 1.25
N ILE A 8 32.11 -33.52 2.07
CA ILE A 8 31.92 -32.09 1.76
C ILE A 8 33.07 -31.66 0.84
N GLU A 9 32.77 -31.25 -0.39
CA GLU A 9 33.74 -30.61 -1.28
C GLU A 9 34.15 -29.25 -0.70
N ILE A 10 35.36 -29.20 -0.13
CA ILE A 10 36.06 -27.97 0.21
C ILE A 10 36.58 -27.33 -1.07
N VAL A 11 35.87 -26.30 -1.55
CA VAL A 11 36.37 -25.39 -2.59
C VAL A 11 37.59 -24.65 -2.03
N SER A 12 38.73 -24.80 -2.69
CA SER A 12 39.97 -24.10 -2.39
C SER A 12 39.75 -22.58 -2.53
N VAL A 13 39.75 -21.87 -1.41
CA VAL A 13 39.79 -20.40 -1.37
C VAL A 13 41.23 -19.94 -1.62
N ASN A 14 41.41 -19.13 -2.66
CA ASN A 14 42.71 -18.63 -3.09
C ASN A 14 43.18 -17.52 -2.12
N PRO A 15 44.43 -17.54 -1.64
CA PRO A 15 44.91 -16.61 -0.62
C PRO A 15 45.09 -15.15 -1.08
N GLU A 16 44.75 -14.82 -2.33
CA GLU A 16 44.75 -13.44 -2.84
C GLU A 16 43.42 -12.69 -2.65
N ASP A 17 42.34 -13.38 -2.27
CA ASP A 17 41.04 -12.76 -1.94
C ASP A 17 41.00 -12.22 -0.49
N VAL A 18 42.08 -11.56 -0.07
CA VAL A 18 42.09 -10.80 1.18
C VAL A 18 41.14 -9.61 1.00
N ILE A 19 39.90 -9.76 1.49
CA ILE A 19 38.89 -8.69 1.57
C ILE A 19 39.46 -7.55 2.42
N THR A 20 40.13 -6.63 1.73
CA THR A 20 40.71 -5.43 2.33
C THR A 20 39.63 -4.36 2.32
N GLY A 21 39.02 -4.11 3.49
CA GLY A 21 38.21 -2.91 3.74
C GLY A 21 36.75 -3.19 4.11
N ASP A 22 36.46 -3.17 5.41
CA ASP A 22 35.27 -2.57 6.05
C ASP A 22 33.98 -2.46 5.20
N THR A 23 33.36 -3.58 4.82
CA THR A 23 32.03 -3.59 4.16
C THR A 23 30.86 -3.81 5.12
N LEU A 24 31.10 -3.89 6.45
CA LEU A 24 30.07 -4.14 7.47
C LEU A 24 29.40 -2.87 8.02
N ARG A 25 29.36 -1.78 7.25
CA ARG A 25 28.82 -0.48 7.72
C ARG A 25 27.82 0.17 6.77
N LYS A 26 27.09 -0.60 5.98
CA LYS A 26 25.84 -0.10 5.38
C LYS A 26 24.73 -0.29 6.40
N PRO A 27 24.17 0.78 7.00
CA PRO A 27 23.04 0.61 7.92
C PRO A 27 21.89 -0.05 7.15
N LEU A 28 21.40 -1.18 7.65
CA LEU A 28 20.18 -1.85 7.16
C LEU A 28 18.91 -1.05 7.56
N VAL A 29 19.01 0.27 7.63
CA VAL A 29 17.88 1.13 7.98
C VAL A 29 16.97 1.18 6.76
N ARG A 30 15.94 0.35 6.75
CA ARG A 30 14.83 0.50 5.80
C ARG A 30 14.26 1.90 5.99
N LYS A 31 14.23 2.69 4.91
CA LYS A 31 13.53 3.96 4.89
C LYS A 31 12.04 3.67 5.13
N GLN A 32 11.57 3.99 6.32
CA GLN A 32 10.18 3.77 6.71
C GLN A 32 9.27 4.67 5.87
N ALA A 33 8.22 4.09 5.28
CA ALA A 33 7.17 4.85 4.63
C ALA A 33 6.38 5.64 5.68
N VAL A 34 6.13 6.91 5.38
CA VAL A 34 5.33 7.81 6.22
C VAL A 34 3.84 7.50 6.01
N ILE A 35 3.03 7.68 7.06
CA ILE A 35 1.57 7.59 6.94
C ILE A 35 1.10 8.81 6.13
N PRO A 36 0.39 8.63 5.00
CA PRO A 36 -0.12 9.75 4.21
C PRO A 36 -1.12 10.59 5.02
N GLU A 37 -1.15 11.90 4.80
CA GLU A 37 -2.21 12.77 5.32
C GLU A 37 -3.54 12.48 4.63
N ASN A 38 -4.67 12.70 5.31
CA ASN A 38 -5.99 12.42 4.76
C ASN A 38 -6.25 13.19 3.45
N LEU A 39 -6.74 12.48 2.44
CA LEU A 39 -7.23 13.06 1.19
C LEU A 39 -8.74 13.33 1.27
N VAL A 40 -9.18 14.49 0.76
CA VAL A 40 -10.61 14.85 0.63
C VAL A 40 -10.96 14.98 -0.85
N ILE A 41 -11.93 14.18 -1.29
CA ILE A 41 -12.43 14.21 -2.67
C ILE A 41 -13.83 14.82 -2.70
N TYR A 42 -14.02 15.82 -3.55
CA TYR A 42 -15.31 16.49 -3.74
C TYR A 42 -16.06 15.92 -4.93
N PHE A 43 -17.38 15.85 -4.79
CA PHE A 43 -18.29 15.38 -5.81
C PHE A 43 -19.31 16.46 -6.15
N ALA A 44 -19.75 16.47 -7.40
CA ALA A 44 -20.89 17.27 -7.80
C ALA A 44 -22.18 16.77 -7.11
N PHE A 45 -23.19 17.64 -7.04
CA PHE A 45 -24.48 17.33 -6.42
C PHE A 45 -25.12 16.09 -7.06
N GLY A 46 -25.52 15.13 -6.22
CA GLY A 46 -26.12 13.86 -6.66
C GLY A 46 -25.21 12.94 -7.47
N LYS A 47 -23.91 13.25 -7.59
CA LYS A 47 -22.93 12.46 -8.36
C LYS A 47 -22.02 11.63 -7.47
N SER A 48 -21.56 10.52 -8.04
CA SER A 48 -20.55 9.64 -7.45
C SER A 48 -19.33 9.45 -8.34
N GLU A 49 -19.38 9.95 -9.58
CA GLU A 49 -18.23 10.02 -10.46
C GLU A 49 -17.30 11.13 -9.96
N PHE A 50 -16.01 10.82 -9.87
CA PHE A 50 -14.97 11.82 -9.65
C PHE A 50 -13.89 11.64 -10.71
N ASN A 51 -13.19 12.75 -10.99
CA ASN A 51 -12.03 12.75 -11.86
C ASN A 51 -10.79 12.78 -10.96
N PRO A 52 -9.94 11.73 -10.98
CA PRO A 52 -8.68 11.74 -10.25
C PRO A 52 -7.79 12.89 -10.70
N ASP A 53 -7.11 13.49 -9.75
CA ASP A 53 -6.12 14.54 -9.96
C ASP A 53 -4.74 14.12 -9.44
N ALA A 54 -3.76 15.02 -9.58
CA ALA A 54 -2.40 14.75 -9.14
C ALA A 54 -2.29 14.50 -7.62
N GLU A 55 -3.18 15.09 -6.83
CA GLU A 55 -3.22 14.87 -5.38
C GLU A 55 -3.71 13.45 -5.05
N THR A 56 -4.75 13.01 -5.76
CA THR A 56 -5.29 11.64 -5.65
C THR A 56 -4.25 10.60 -6.05
N ASP A 57 -3.51 10.85 -7.13
CA ASP A 57 -2.42 9.96 -7.58
C ASP A 57 -1.27 9.92 -6.57
N LYS A 58 -0.87 11.07 -6.06
CA LYS A 58 0.16 11.16 -5.02
C LYS A 58 -0.26 10.39 -3.76
N TYR A 59 -1.50 10.55 -3.32
CA TYR A 59 -2.04 9.84 -2.17
C TYR A 59 -2.05 8.32 -2.38
N PHE A 60 -2.38 7.86 -3.59
CA PHE A 60 -2.30 6.45 -3.95
C PHE A 60 -0.87 5.90 -3.80
N ASP A 61 0.13 6.62 -4.33
CA ASP A 61 1.53 6.18 -4.28
C ASP A 61 2.03 6.10 -2.82
N GLU A 62 1.75 7.12 -2.01
CA GLU A 62 2.14 7.16 -0.60
C GLU A 62 1.43 6.07 0.21
N SER A 63 0.12 5.87 -0.03
CA SER A 63 -0.67 4.84 0.63
C SER A 63 -0.16 3.44 0.29
N THR A 64 0.13 3.18 -0.98
CA THR A 64 0.64 1.87 -1.43
C THR A 64 2.00 1.58 -0.79
N ALA A 65 2.92 2.56 -0.81
CA ALA A 65 4.22 2.42 -0.15
C ALA A 65 4.09 2.12 1.35
N TYR A 66 3.11 2.73 2.03
CA TYR A 66 2.85 2.45 3.44
C TYR A 66 2.23 1.04 3.66
N LEU A 67 1.25 0.65 2.85
CA LEU A 67 0.54 -0.64 2.95
C LEU A 67 1.44 -1.84 2.63
N ASP A 68 2.45 -1.66 1.77
CA ASP A 68 3.45 -2.67 1.44
C ASP A 68 4.40 -2.96 2.60
N GLN A 69 4.77 -1.91 3.35
CA GLN A 69 5.60 -2.05 4.54
C GLN A 69 4.80 -2.53 5.76
N ASN A 70 3.48 -2.34 5.75
CA ASN A 70 2.59 -2.63 6.87
C ASN A 70 1.45 -3.57 6.42
N SER A 71 1.71 -4.87 6.40
CA SER A 71 0.78 -5.88 5.87
C SER A 71 -0.61 -5.87 6.55
N GLN A 72 -0.66 -5.54 7.85
CA GLN A 72 -1.89 -5.45 8.64
C GLN A 72 -2.64 -4.12 8.47
N ALA A 73 -2.01 -3.09 7.90
CA ALA A 73 -2.68 -1.81 7.67
C ALA A 73 -3.76 -1.93 6.59
N ARG A 74 -4.74 -1.04 6.68
CA ARG A 74 -5.89 -0.93 5.77
C ARG A 74 -6.17 0.55 5.50
N LEU A 75 -6.53 0.87 4.27
CA LEU A 75 -7.05 2.17 3.89
C LEU A 75 -8.55 2.22 4.15
N ILE A 76 -9.02 3.28 4.81
CA ILE A 76 -10.44 3.53 5.03
C ILE A 76 -10.90 4.63 4.09
N ILE A 77 -11.97 4.38 3.35
CA ILE A 77 -12.63 5.37 2.50
C ILE A 77 -14.02 5.63 3.07
N THR A 78 -14.28 6.86 3.53
CA THR A 78 -15.57 7.24 4.10
C THR A 78 -16.35 8.11 3.12
N GLY A 79 -17.56 7.70 2.78
CA GLY A 79 -18.46 8.47 1.91
C GLY A 79 -19.36 9.40 2.70
N TYR A 80 -19.20 10.71 2.52
CA TYR A 80 -20.06 11.72 3.15
C TYR A 80 -21.09 12.29 2.16
N THR A 81 -22.22 12.73 2.72
CA THR A 81 -23.27 13.47 2.00
C THR A 81 -23.71 14.68 2.81
N ASP A 82 -24.46 15.57 2.15
CA ASP A 82 -25.16 16.65 2.85
C ASP A 82 -26.42 16.11 3.55
N ALA A 83 -27.13 17.00 4.25
CA ALA A 83 -28.34 16.68 4.99
C ALA A 83 -29.63 16.82 4.15
N ILE A 84 -29.51 17.06 2.84
CA ILE A 84 -30.66 17.26 1.96
C ILE A 84 -31.12 15.90 1.42
N GLY A 85 -32.42 15.61 1.50
CA GLY A 85 -33.00 14.34 1.02
C GLY A 85 -33.23 13.31 2.13
N SER A 86 -33.49 12.06 1.74
CA SER A 86 -33.71 10.96 2.69
C SER A 86 -32.38 10.41 3.23
N ASN A 87 -32.40 9.83 4.43
CA ASN A 87 -31.21 9.21 5.01
C ASN A 87 -30.74 8.02 4.17
N GLU A 88 -31.68 7.24 3.61
CA GLU A 88 -31.42 6.08 2.79
C GLU A 88 -30.75 6.46 1.47
N ASP A 89 -31.22 7.52 0.80
CA ASP A 89 -30.61 8.01 -0.44
C ASP A 89 -29.20 8.54 -0.19
N ASN A 90 -29.01 9.24 0.93
CA ASN A 90 -27.72 9.77 1.34
C ASN A 90 -26.72 8.68 1.70
N GLN A 91 -27.14 7.64 2.42
CA GLN A 91 -26.29 6.48 2.68
C GLN A 91 -25.89 5.78 1.38
N ALA A 92 -26.84 5.57 0.47
CA ALA A 92 -26.56 4.93 -0.82
C ALA A 92 -25.61 5.79 -1.68
N LEU A 93 -25.78 7.12 -1.69
CA LEU A 93 -24.91 8.05 -2.41
C LEU A 93 -23.49 8.08 -1.83
N GLY A 94 -23.36 8.17 -0.51
CA GLY A 94 -22.06 8.07 0.14
C GLY A 94 -21.35 6.76 -0.22
N TYR A 95 -22.09 5.64 -0.23
CA TYR A 95 -21.51 4.33 -0.53
C TYR A 95 -20.99 4.26 -1.96
N ARG A 96 -21.76 4.76 -2.94
CA ARG A 96 -21.31 4.86 -4.33
C ARG A 96 -20.08 5.75 -4.49
N ARG A 97 -19.97 6.84 -3.73
CA ARG A 97 -18.78 7.71 -3.73
C ARG A 97 -17.55 6.97 -3.22
N ALA A 98 -17.67 6.29 -2.08
CA ALA A 98 -16.57 5.49 -1.53
C ALA A 98 -16.14 4.37 -2.50
N GLN A 99 -17.11 3.67 -3.09
CA GLN A 99 -16.85 2.64 -4.10
C GLN A 99 -16.15 3.20 -5.35
N SER A 100 -16.51 4.40 -5.80
CA SER A 100 -15.88 5.00 -6.98
C SER A 100 -14.39 5.23 -6.75
N VAL A 101 -14.02 5.73 -5.56
CA VAL A 101 -12.60 5.91 -5.17
C VAL A 101 -11.91 4.57 -4.98
N GLN A 102 -12.56 3.59 -4.34
CA GLN A 102 -12.05 2.23 -4.22
C GLN A 102 -11.71 1.65 -5.60
N HIS A 103 -12.65 1.69 -6.55
CA HIS A 103 -12.44 1.16 -7.89
C HIS A 103 -11.31 1.85 -8.63
N TYR A 104 -11.13 3.16 -8.41
CA TYR A 104 -9.97 3.86 -8.94
C TYR A 104 -8.65 3.28 -8.39
N PHE A 105 -8.52 3.10 -7.07
CA PHE A 105 -7.30 2.54 -6.47
C PHE A 105 -7.08 1.07 -6.84
N GLU A 106 -8.14 0.27 -6.94
CA GLU A 106 -8.08 -1.10 -7.44
C GLU A 106 -7.60 -1.14 -8.90
N SER A 107 -8.09 -0.24 -9.76
CA SER A 107 -7.66 -0.16 -11.16
C SER A 107 -6.18 0.20 -11.31
N LYS A 108 -5.61 0.89 -10.32
CA LYS A 108 -4.19 1.24 -10.23
C LYS A 108 -3.34 0.13 -9.60
N GLY A 109 -3.96 -0.91 -9.05
CA GLY A 109 -3.29 -2.11 -8.52
C GLY A 109 -3.37 -2.29 -7.01
N MET A 110 -4.10 -1.46 -6.27
CA MET A 110 -4.30 -1.67 -4.83
C MET A 110 -5.22 -2.89 -4.61
N PRO A 111 -4.80 -3.91 -3.83
CA PRO A 111 -5.64 -5.06 -3.57
C PRO A 111 -6.91 -4.69 -2.80
N ALA A 112 -8.07 -5.21 -3.22
CA ALA A 112 -9.36 -4.93 -2.59
C ALA A 112 -9.38 -5.20 -1.07
N ASN A 113 -8.64 -6.22 -0.62
CA ASN A 113 -8.55 -6.57 0.81
C ASN A 113 -7.76 -5.54 1.65
N LYS A 114 -7.11 -4.55 1.02
CA LYS A 114 -6.45 -3.42 1.69
C LYS A 114 -7.39 -2.22 1.89
N ILE A 115 -8.57 -2.23 1.28
CA ILE A 115 -9.52 -1.10 1.31
C ILE A 115 -10.75 -1.49 2.15
N ILE A 116 -11.25 -0.53 2.94
CA ILE A 116 -12.49 -0.65 3.71
C ILE A 116 -13.35 0.57 3.45
N ASN A 117 -14.55 0.37 2.92
CA ASN A 117 -15.53 1.44 2.76
C ASN A 117 -16.35 1.65 4.03
N ARG A 118 -16.62 2.92 4.36
CA ARG A 118 -17.47 3.37 5.47
C ARG A 118 -18.43 4.47 5.01
N ILE A 119 -19.53 4.62 5.75
CA ILE A 119 -20.57 5.66 5.59
C ILE A 119 -20.91 6.23 6.96
#